data_AF-A0A5K1E3X5-F1
#
_entry.id   AF-A0A5K1E3X5-F1
#
_cell.length_a   1.000
_cell.length_b   1.000
_cell.length_c   1.000
_cell.angle_alpha   90.00
_cell.angle_beta   90.00
_cell.angle_gamma   90.00
#
_symmetry.space_group_name_H-M   'P 1'
#
loop_
_entity.id
_entity.type
_entity.pdbx_description
1 polymer ?
#
loop_
_entity_poly.entity_id
_entity_poly.type
_entity_poly.pdbx_seq_one_letter_code
_entity_poly.pdbx_strand_id
1 'polypeptide(L)' 'EIPGVPKIHDKYNPATWMLEVSSISAEVRLKMDFAEYYRSSALC' A
#
# COMPACT_ATOMS: atom_id res chain seq x y z
N GLU A 1 -5.69 3.10 -8.68
CA GLU A 1 -4.52 3.66 -7.97
C GLU A 1 -4.96 4.09 -6.58
N ILE A 2 -4.15 3.89 -5.54
CA ILE A 2 -4.49 4.30 -4.16
C ILE A 2 -3.95 5.72 -3.93
N PRO A 3 -4.81 6.73 -3.65
CA PRO A 3 -4.36 8.09 -3.39
C PRO A 3 -3.37 8.14 -2.20
N GLY A 4 -2.25 8.84 -2.37
CA GLY A 4 -1.23 8.98 -1.32
C GLY A 4 -0.21 7.84 -1.24
N VAL A 5 -0.37 6.76 -2.02
CA VAL A 5 0.66 5.73 -2.19
C VAL A 5 1.58 6.14 -3.35
N PRO A 6 2.90 6.30 -3.12
CA PRO A 6 3.84 6.63 -4.18
C PRO A 6 3.96 5.45 -5.16
N LYS A 7 4.07 5.76 -6.46
CA LYS A 7 4.33 4.74 -7.48
C LYS A 7 5.72 4.13 -7.27
N ILE A 8 5.87 2.85 -7.61
CA ILE A 8 7.18 2.23 -7.68
C ILE A 8 8.02 2.93 -8.76
N HIS A 9 9.26 3.30 -8.43
CA HIS A 9 10.17 3.93 -9.37
C HIS A 9 10.99 2.89 -10.14
N ASP A 10 11.51 3.30 -11.31
CA ASP A 10 12.36 2.43 -12.13
C ASP A 10 13.56 1.93 -11.31
N LYS A 11 13.92 0.66 -11.52
CA LYS A 11 15.01 -0.05 -10.82
C LYS A 11 14.88 -0.15 -9.29
N TYR A 12 13.71 0.11 -8.71
CA TYR A 12 13.48 -0.15 -7.29
C TYR A 12 13.11 -1.61 -7.02
N ASN A 13 13.44 -2.10 -5.83
CA ASN A 13 13.04 -3.42 -5.40
C ASN A 13 11.53 -3.45 -5.07
N PRO A 14 10.71 -4.23 -5.80
CA PRO A 14 9.27 -4.29 -5.55
C PRO A 14 8.91 -4.80 -4.16
N ALA A 15 9.73 -5.68 -3.58
CA ALA A 15 9.51 -6.18 -2.23
C ALA A 15 9.71 -5.08 -1.18
N THR A 16 10.76 -4.28 -1.32
CA THR A 16 11.02 -3.14 -0.43
C THR A 16 9.90 -2.11 -0.53
N TRP A 17 9.47 -1.78 -1.75
CA TRP A 17 8.34 -0.87 -1.97
C TRP A 17 7.07 -1.33 -1.27
N MET A 18 6.70 -2.61 -1.47
CA MET A 18 5.49 -3.15 -0.86
C MET A 18 5.54 -3.06 0.67
N LEU A 19 6.69 -3.38 1.28
CA LEU A 19 6.87 -3.29 2.74
C LEU A 19 6.73 -1.85 3.26
N GLU A 20 7.25 -0.86 2.54
CA GLU A 20 7.15 0.55 2.94
C GLU A 20 5.70 1.06 2.83
N VAL A 21 5.03 0.77 1.71
CA VAL A 21 3.69 1.30 1.44
C VAL A 21 2.58 0.56 2.19
N SER A 22 2.81 -0.70 2.60
CA SER A 22 1.89 -1.48 3.43
C SER A 22 2.27 -1.51 4.92
N SER A 23 3.19 -0.64 5.36
CA SER A 23 3.57 -0.55 6.76
C SER A 23 2.46 0.08 7.62
N ILE A 24 2.45 -0.22 8.92
CA ILE A 24 1.53 0.39 9.89
C ILE A 24 1.63 1.92 9.85
N SER A 25 2.85 2.46 9.70
CA SER A 25 3.06 3.91 9.58
C SER A 25 2.42 4.49 8.31
N ALA A 26 2.37 3.73 7.21
CA ALA A 26 1.68 4.13 6.00
C ALA A 26 0.16 4.08 6.18
N GLU A 27 -0.39 3.04 6.80
CA GLU A 27 -1.81 2.93 7.14
C GLU A 27 -2.31 4.10 7.99
N VAL A 28 -1.57 4.45 9.04
CA VAL A 28 -1.90 5.60 9.90
C VAL A 28 -1.87 6.92 9.12
N ARG A 29 -0.85 7.12 8.26
CA ARG A 29 -0.73 8.33 7.43
C ARG A 29 -1.87 8.44 6.42
N LEU A 30 -2.29 7.32 5.85
CA LEU A 30 -3.36 7.24 4.85
C LEU A 30 -4.76 7.15 5.47
N LYS A 31 -4.85 6.90 6.78
CA LYS A 31 -6.08 6.61 7.52
C LYS A 31 -6.86 5.46 6.87
N MET A 32 -6.17 4.39 6.54
CA MET A 32 -6.69 3.22 5.82
C MET A 32 -6.15 1.93 6.44
N ASP A 33 -7.00 0.91 6.55
CA ASP A 33 -6.62 -0.47 6.86
C ASP A 33 -6.55 -1.27 5.55
N PHE A 34 -5.37 -1.77 5.18
CA PHE A 34 -5.21 -2.45 3.91
C PHE A 34 -5.87 -3.84 3.89
N ALA A 35 -5.97 -4.51 5.04
CA ALA A 35 -6.60 -5.82 5.12
C ALA A 35 -8.11 -5.72 4.92
N GLU A 36 -8.75 -4.72 5.54
CA GLU A 36 -10.16 -4.39 5.31
C GLU A 36 -10.42 -3.93 3.88
N TYR A 37 -9.54 -3.06 3.35
CA TYR A 37 -9.63 -2.60 1.97
C TYR A 37 -9.51 -3.75 0.96
N TYR A 38 -8.58 -4.68 1.18
CA TYR A 38 -8.46 -5.87 0.34
C TYR A 38 -9.71 -6.75 0.41
N ARG A 39 -10.22 -7.01 1.62
CA ARG A 39 -11.42 -7.84 1.84
C ARG A 39 -12.68 -7.27 1.19
N SER A 40 -12.78 -5.94 1.10
CA SER A 40 -13.91 -5.25 0.46
C SER A 40 -13.75 -5.08 -1.05
N SER A 41 -12.60 -5.45 -1.62
CA SER A 41 -12.33 -5.35 -3.06
C SER A 41 -12.73 -6.61 -3.82
N ALA A 42 -12.82 -6.52 -5.15
CA ALA A 42 -13.08 -7.67 -6.03
C ALA A 42 -11.90 -8.66 -6.16
N LEU A 43 -10.82 -8.45 -5.39
CA LEU A 43 -9.63 -9.31 -5.38
C LEU A 43 -9.70 -10.41 -4.30
N CYS A 44 -10.63 -10.27 -3.35
CA CYS A 44 -10.94 -11.31 -2.37
C CYS A 44 -11.98 -12.28 -2.93
#